data_AF-A0A3B0A2B9-F1
#
_entry.id   AF-A0A3B0A2B9-F1
#
_cell.length_a   1.000
_cell.length_b   1.000
_cell.length_c   1.000
_cell.angle_alpha   90.00
_cell.angle_beta   90.00
_cell.angle_gamma   90.00
#
_symmetry.space_group_name_H-M   'P 1'
#
loop_
_entity.id
_entity.type
_entity.pdbx_description
1 polymer ?
#
loop_
_entity_poly.entity_id
_entity_poly.type
_entity_poly.pdbx_seq_one_letter_code
_entity_poly.pdbx_strand_id
1 'polypeptide(L)'
;MARGRGRLSRVHPKKLSRGLADVDSERIADAVDELRHRSKATFHDRLHRVRMAAGLAVQAGIAAALSYLVSHRLLGNPQPVFAPISAVGTLAASVGQRFRRTVELIAGVAIGVALGDGLIYLVGTGAWQLGLVVTAAILLTIFAGASVAVVIQAAATAVLIVTLSPSTQNLEIPRFVDAAVGGGIALLVTSVLFPLNPLRVLNRAARPALDLLAAQLDATADGLRERDRAKVQRALDRLRNNKEELNTFTEAIEGAKETTTLSPARWHRRNELAHYAEAADPIDRAMRNSGTLIRRSVTLIEDEEPVPEPMPDAVSDLAEAVRLLKHEFAVGDEPEKARERSLRAVSEAGRAYAAGVGFSGSVVVAQVRTAASDLLVASGIEQEEANRLIRQSFGGQEGPRGAGPEPAGAPKPPTAPPVG
;
A
#
# COMPACT_ATOMS: atom_id res chain seq x y z
N MET A 1 -12.05 -67.66 -69.37
CA MET A 1 -11.67 -66.48 -70.18
C MET A 1 -12.93 -65.85 -70.76
N ALA A 2 -13.40 -64.72 -70.23
CA ALA A 2 -14.23 -63.72 -70.91
C ALA A 2 -14.37 -62.47 -70.03
N ARG A 3 -14.21 -61.30 -70.66
CA ARG A 3 -14.03 -59.96 -70.05
C ARG A 3 -15.37 -59.35 -69.62
N GLY A 4 -15.40 -58.68 -68.46
CA GLY A 4 -16.44 -57.74 -68.06
C GLY A 4 -15.81 -56.49 -67.41
N ARG A 5 -15.78 -55.37 -68.14
CA ARG A 5 -15.24 -54.07 -67.71
C ARG A 5 -16.17 -53.40 -66.70
N GLY A 6 -15.75 -53.28 -65.44
CA GLY A 6 -16.39 -52.43 -64.43
C GLY A 6 -15.85 -50.99 -64.50
N ARG A 7 -16.75 -50.04 -64.72
CA ARG A 7 -16.51 -48.58 -64.73
C ARG A 7 -15.90 -48.09 -63.41
N LEU A 8 -14.73 -47.45 -63.47
CA LEU A 8 -14.22 -46.60 -62.39
C LEU A 8 -15.03 -45.30 -62.35
N SER A 9 -15.80 -45.09 -61.29
CA SER A 9 -16.49 -43.83 -61.02
C SER A 9 -15.45 -42.78 -60.61
N ARG A 10 -15.31 -41.72 -61.41
CA ARG A 10 -14.47 -40.55 -61.10
C ARG A 10 -15.07 -39.78 -59.92
N VAL A 11 -14.43 -39.85 -58.77
CA VAL A 11 -14.69 -38.93 -57.65
C VAL A 11 -14.33 -37.52 -58.11
N HIS A 12 -15.32 -36.62 -58.13
CA HIS A 12 -15.17 -35.22 -58.50
C HIS A 12 -14.26 -34.48 -57.50
N PRO A 13 -13.14 -33.85 -57.92
CA PRO A 13 -12.24 -33.13 -57.02
C PRO A 13 -12.82 -31.81 -56.48
N LYS A 14 -14.02 -31.41 -56.93
CA LYS A 14 -14.62 -30.10 -56.61
C LYS A 14 -15.29 -30.00 -55.23
N LYS A 15 -15.47 -31.12 -54.51
CA LYS A 15 -16.09 -31.11 -53.16
C LYS A 15 -15.08 -31.01 -52.00
N LEU A 16 -13.79 -31.24 -52.23
CA LEU A 16 -12.75 -31.10 -51.20
C LEU A 16 -12.20 -29.68 -51.08
N SER A 17 -12.19 -28.87 -52.15
CA SER A 17 -11.68 -27.49 -52.08
C SER A 17 -12.66 -26.49 -51.48
N ARG A 18 -13.96 -26.80 -51.45
CA ARG A 18 -14.98 -25.94 -50.80
C ARG A 18 -14.97 -26.04 -49.28
N GLY A 19 -14.69 -27.23 -48.73
CA GLY A 19 -14.60 -27.42 -47.27
C GLY A 19 -13.34 -26.82 -46.66
N LEU A 20 -12.22 -26.77 -47.38
CA LEU A 20 -10.97 -26.18 -46.87
C LEU A 20 -11.02 -24.65 -46.83
N ALA A 21 -11.64 -24.01 -47.83
CA ALA A 21 -11.78 -22.54 -47.85
C ALA A 21 -12.76 -22.01 -46.79
N ASP A 22 -13.78 -22.79 -46.44
CA ASP A 22 -14.78 -22.44 -45.41
C ASP A 22 -14.17 -22.53 -44.00
N VAL A 23 -13.39 -23.58 -43.73
CA VAL A 23 -12.73 -23.81 -42.43
C VAL A 23 -11.63 -22.78 -42.15
N ASP A 24 -10.88 -22.34 -43.17
CA ASP A 24 -9.90 -21.28 -43.01
C ASP A 24 -10.58 -19.91 -42.78
N SER A 25 -11.75 -19.69 -43.37
CA SER A 25 -12.53 -18.46 -43.18
C SER A 25 -13.14 -18.36 -41.78
N GLU A 26 -13.67 -19.46 -41.25
CA GLU A 26 -14.17 -19.53 -39.87
C GLU A 26 -13.06 -19.37 -38.84
N ARG A 27 -11.89 -20.01 -39.05
CA ARG A 27 -10.72 -19.85 -38.17
C ARG A 27 -10.16 -18.43 -38.17
N ILE A 28 -10.17 -17.75 -39.32
CA ILE A 28 -9.75 -16.35 -39.42
C ILE A 28 -10.77 -15.44 -38.72
N ALA A 29 -12.08 -15.72 -38.85
CA ALA A 29 -13.12 -14.97 -38.16
C ALA A 29 -13.02 -15.11 -36.63
N ASP A 30 -12.84 -16.33 -36.12
CA ASP A 30 -12.65 -16.61 -34.69
C ASP A 30 -11.38 -15.95 -34.13
N ALA A 31 -10.28 -16.00 -34.87
CA ALA A 31 -9.02 -15.35 -34.47
C ALA A 31 -9.15 -13.82 -34.44
N VAL A 32 -9.91 -13.23 -35.37
CA VAL A 32 -10.18 -11.78 -35.42
C VAL A 32 -11.10 -11.36 -34.28
N ASP A 33 -12.10 -12.16 -33.92
CA ASP A 33 -12.99 -11.87 -32.79
C ASP A 33 -12.28 -12.07 -31.44
N GLU A 34 -11.40 -13.08 -31.29
CA GLU A 34 -10.57 -13.26 -30.10
C GLU A 34 -9.58 -12.08 -29.92
N LEU A 35 -8.98 -11.60 -31.01
CA LEU A 35 -8.16 -10.38 -31.04
C LEU A 35 -8.98 -9.12 -30.69
N ARG A 36 -10.22 -9.03 -31.14
CA ARG A 36 -11.12 -7.90 -30.86
C ARG A 36 -11.59 -7.89 -29.41
N HIS A 37 -11.82 -9.06 -28.80
CA HIS A 37 -12.15 -9.20 -27.39
C HIS A 37 -10.94 -8.93 -26.49
N ARG A 38 -9.75 -9.45 -26.84
CA ARG A 38 -8.49 -9.10 -26.15
C ARG A 38 -8.14 -7.62 -26.29
N SER A 39 -8.35 -7.02 -27.47
CA SER A 39 -8.04 -5.60 -27.68
C SER A 39 -9.02 -4.70 -26.94
N LYS A 40 -10.31 -5.03 -26.88
CA LYS A 40 -11.30 -4.30 -26.06
C LYS A 40 -11.01 -4.39 -24.57
N ALA A 41 -10.68 -5.58 -24.04
CA ALA A 41 -10.28 -5.74 -22.64
C ALA A 41 -9.00 -4.93 -22.34
N THR A 42 -7.99 -5.04 -23.20
CA THR A 42 -6.74 -4.27 -23.09
C THR A 42 -6.96 -2.76 -23.22
N PHE A 43 -7.91 -2.33 -24.05
CA PHE A 43 -8.26 -0.92 -24.23
C PHE A 43 -9.01 -0.37 -23.03
N HIS A 44 -9.94 -1.13 -22.45
CA HIS A 44 -10.66 -0.73 -21.25
C HIS A 44 -9.72 -0.59 -20.05
N ASP A 45 -8.75 -1.50 -19.90
CA ASP A 45 -7.73 -1.42 -18.86
C ASP A 45 -6.75 -0.26 -19.06
N ARG A 46 -6.41 0.06 -20.32
CA ARG A 46 -5.58 1.23 -20.65
C ARG A 46 -6.35 2.54 -20.43
N LEU A 47 -7.63 2.59 -20.81
CA LEU A 47 -8.48 3.77 -20.62
C LEU A 47 -8.79 4.01 -19.14
N HIS A 48 -8.96 2.94 -18.36
CA HIS A 48 -9.07 3.02 -16.92
C HIS A 48 -7.77 3.55 -16.30
N ARG A 49 -6.60 3.06 -16.72
CA ARG A 49 -5.30 3.61 -16.29
C ARG A 49 -5.13 5.09 -16.64
N VAL A 50 -5.51 5.51 -17.85
CA VAL A 50 -5.47 6.92 -18.27
C VAL A 50 -6.43 7.76 -17.43
N ARG A 51 -7.67 7.30 -17.19
CA ARG A 51 -8.61 8.00 -16.32
C ARG A 51 -8.08 8.15 -14.89
N MET A 52 -7.43 7.11 -14.36
CA MET A 52 -6.80 7.16 -13.05
C MET A 52 -5.59 8.11 -13.00
N ALA A 53 -4.84 8.24 -14.11
CA ALA A 53 -3.67 9.11 -14.21
C ALA A 53 -3.97 10.54 -14.71
N ALA A 54 -5.16 10.80 -15.23
CA ALA A 54 -5.53 12.08 -15.86
C ALA A 54 -5.44 13.25 -14.88
N GLY A 55 -5.81 13.03 -13.61
CA GLY A 55 -5.67 14.05 -12.56
C GLY A 55 -4.21 14.47 -12.37
N LEU A 56 -3.29 13.51 -12.28
CA LEU A 56 -1.86 13.78 -12.14
C LEU A 56 -1.28 14.46 -13.38
N ALA A 57 -1.72 14.05 -14.58
CA ALA A 57 -1.26 14.65 -15.84
C ALA A 57 -1.67 16.13 -15.96
N VAL A 58 -2.92 16.46 -15.60
CA VAL A 58 -3.41 17.85 -15.58
C VAL A 58 -2.66 18.68 -14.54
N GLN A 59 -2.40 18.12 -13.35
CA GLN A 59 -1.60 18.77 -12.31
C GLN A 59 -0.17 19.05 -12.78
N ALA A 60 0.47 18.07 -13.40
CA ALA A 60 1.82 18.21 -13.94
C ALA A 60 1.87 19.31 -15.02
N GLY A 61 0.89 19.34 -15.92
CA GLY A 61 0.79 20.39 -16.93
C GLY A 61 0.60 21.79 -16.33
N ILE A 62 -0.29 21.94 -15.34
CA ILE A 62 -0.55 23.21 -14.67
C ILE A 62 0.69 23.66 -13.87
N ALA A 63 1.31 22.76 -13.11
CA ALA A 63 2.50 23.09 -12.35
C ALA A 63 3.66 23.50 -13.25
N ALA A 64 3.89 22.79 -14.36
CA ALA A 64 4.89 23.15 -15.36
C ALA A 64 4.64 24.54 -15.95
N ALA A 65 3.39 24.84 -16.32
CA ALA A 65 3.01 26.12 -16.89
C ALA A 65 3.17 27.27 -15.89
N LEU A 66 2.75 27.08 -14.64
CA LEU A 66 2.89 28.08 -13.58
C LEU A 66 4.36 28.30 -13.20
N SER A 67 5.17 27.24 -13.11
CA SER A 67 6.59 27.36 -12.79
C SER A 67 7.36 28.06 -13.90
N TYR A 68 7.01 27.79 -15.16
CA TYR A 68 7.54 28.54 -16.29
C TYR A 68 7.18 30.02 -16.16
N LEU A 69 5.90 30.34 -15.94
CA LEU A 69 5.42 31.72 -15.91
C LEU A 69 6.05 32.52 -14.75
N VAL A 70 6.14 31.93 -13.57
CA VAL A 70 6.73 32.58 -12.39
C VAL A 70 8.22 32.80 -12.57
N SER A 71 8.97 31.80 -13.04
CA SER A 71 10.39 32.00 -13.29
C SER A 71 10.66 33.00 -14.42
N HIS A 72 9.88 32.94 -15.51
CA HIS A 72 10.06 33.85 -16.63
C HIS A 72 9.72 35.31 -16.26
N ARG A 73 8.53 35.56 -15.69
CA ARG A 73 8.03 36.92 -15.48
C ARG A 73 8.42 37.53 -14.14
N LEU A 74 8.54 36.73 -13.09
CA LEU A 74 8.79 37.23 -11.74
C LEU A 74 10.28 37.27 -11.42
N LEU A 75 11.04 36.27 -11.89
CA LEU A 75 12.49 36.18 -11.68
C LEU A 75 13.31 36.71 -12.87
N GLY A 76 12.64 37.06 -13.98
CA GLY A 76 13.28 37.62 -15.17
C GLY A 76 14.16 36.64 -15.92
N ASN A 77 13.99 35.33 -15.72
CA ASN A 77 14.81 34.33 -16.40
C ASN A 77 14.37 34.19 -17.87
N PRO A 78 15.23 34.49 -18.86
CA PRO A 78 14.85 34.45 -20.27
C PRO A 78 14.56 33.04 -20.78
N GLN A 79 15.14 32.00 -20.17
CA GLN A 79 14.94 30.59 -20.58
C GLN A 79 14.79 29.66 -19.35
N PRO A 80 13.62 29.66 -18.68
CA PRO A 80 13.43 28.90 -17.44
C PRO A 80 13.06 27.44 -17.73
N VAL A 81 14.03 26.66 -18.19
CA VAL A 81 13.85 25.24 -18.54
C VAL A 81 13.81 24.36 -17.28
N PHE A 82 14.50 24.76 -16.21
CA PHE A 82 14.64 23.95 -14.99
C PHE A 82 13.44 24.02 -14.06
N ALA A 83 12.73 25.15 -14.02
CA ALA A 83 11.55 25.30 -13.16
C ALA A 83 10.41 24.33 -13.54
N PRO A 84 10.02 24.18 -14.81
CA PRO A 84 9.03 23.18 -15.24
C PRO A 84 9.47 21.74 -15.02
N ILE A 85 10.73 21.41 -15.32
CA ILE A 85 11.27 20.05 -15.14
C ILE A 85 11.24 19.68 -13.65
N SER A 86 11.65 20.60 -12.78
CA SER A 86 11.60 20.39 -11.34
C SER A 86 10.16 20.27 -10.84
N ALA A 87 9.22 21.09 -11.32
CA ALA A 87 7.82 20.99 -10.95
C ALA A 87 7.21 19.62 -11.30
N VAL A 88 7.44 19.13 -12.52
CA VAL A 88 6.95 17.82 -12.96
C VAL A 88 7.65 16.68 -12.23
N GLY A 89 8.98 16.75 -12.07
CA GLY A 89 9.75 15.74 -11.34
C GLY A 89 9.33 15.63 -9.88
N THR A 90 9.15 16.76 -9.21
CA THR A 90 8.66 16.83 -7.83
C THR A 90 7.26 16.24 -7.73
N LEU A 91 6.33 16.57 -8.64
CA LEU A 91 4.98 15.98 -8.65
C LEU A 91 4.98 14.48 -8.87
N ALA A 92 5.76 13.99 -9.84
CA ALA A 92 5.82 12.58 -10.19
C ALA A 92 6.40 11.73 -9.05
N ALA A 93 7.36 12.27 -8.30
CA ALA A 93 8.00 11.57 -7.20
C ALA A 93 7.32 11.79 -5.83
N SER A 94 6.42 12.77 -5.70
CA SER A 94 5.69 13.09 -4.45
C SER A 94 4.37 12.34 -4.29
N VAL A 95 4.15 11.26 -5.06
CA VAL A 95 2.98 10.41 -4.92
C VAL A 95 3.13 9.58 -3.63
N GLY A 96 2.57 10.08 -2.52
CA GLY A 96 2.54 9.36 -1.23
C GLY A 96 3.25 10.09 -0.09
N GLN A 97 4.47 10.59 -0.33
CA GLN A 97 5.26 11.35 0.66
C GLN A 97 5.68 12.68 0.03
N ARG A 98 5.01 13.78 0.38
CA ARG A 98 5.09 15.00 -0.45
C ARG A 98 6.20 15.93 -0.03
N PHE A 99 6.36 16.19 1.25
CA PHE A 99 7.21 17.30 1.68
C PHE A 99 8.66 16.86 1.81
N ARG A 100 8.93 15.77 2.55
CA ARG A 100 10.29 15.21 2.68
C ARG A 100 10.87 14.87 1.31
N ARG A 101 10.09 14.21 0.46
CA ARG A 101 10.52 13.86 -0.89
C ARG A 101 10.76 15.08 -1.76
N THR A 102 9.91 16.12 -1.67
CA THR A 102 10.16 17.39 -2.37
C THR A 102 11.46 18.04 -1.92
N VAL A 103 11.75 18.07 -0.62
CA VAL A 103 13.02 18.62 -0.09
C VAL A 103 14.22 17.78 -0.55
N GLU A 104 14.13 16.45 -0.47
CA GLU A 104 15.16 15.54 -0.98
C GLU A 104 15.40 15.74 -2.48
N LEU A 105 14.35 15.95 -3.27
CA LEU A 105 14.45 16.21 -4.70
C LEU A 105 15.04 17.59 -5.00
N ILE A 106 14.60 18.65 -4.32
CA ILE A 106 15.16 19.99 -4.48
C ILE A 106 16.65 19.97 -4.11
N ALA A 107 17.03 19.32 -3.00
CA ALA A 107 18.42 19.13 -2.61
C ALA A 107 19.20 18.30 -3.65
N GLY A 108 18.60 17.22 -4.17
CA GLY A 108 19.19 16.41 -5.23
C GLY A 108 19.42 17.18 -6.53
N VAL A 109 18.46 18.00 -6.96
CA VAL A 109 18.62 18.89 -8.12
C VAL A 109 19.69 19.94 -7.84
N ALA A 110 19.74 20.53 -6.64
CA ALA A 110 20.76 21.49 -6.24
C ALA A 110 22.17 20.89 -6.34
N ILE A 111 22.36 19.71 -5.76
CA ILE A 111 23.62 18.96 -5.80
C ILE A 111 23.98 18.60 -7.25
N GLY A 112 23.01 18.12 -8.04
CA GLY A 112 23.22 17.74 -9.44
C GLY A 112 23.61 18.92 -10.32
N VAL A 113 22.98 20.07 -10.14
CA VAL A 113 23.32 21.32 -10.83
C VAL A 113 24.71 21.80 -10.40
N ALA A 114 25.01 21.82 -9.10
CA ALA A 114 26.32 22.25 -8.59
C ALA A 114 27.46 21.34 -9.10
N LEU A 115 27.25 20.02 -9.13
CA LEU A 115 28.22 19.07 -9.69
C LEU A 115 28.38 19.24 -11.20
N GLY A 116 27.26 19.43 -11.92
CA GLY A 116 27.27 19.65 -13.37
C GLY A 116 28.01 20.92 -13.76
N ASP A 117 27.74 22.02 -13.06
CA ASP A 117 28.42 23.30 -13.28
C ASP A 117 29.88 23.26 -12.86
N GLY A 118 30.22 22.61 -11.74
CA GLY A 118 31.61 22.38 -11.35
C GLY A 118 32.39 21.57 -12.39
N LEU A 119 31.79 20.53 -12.96
CA LEU A 119 32.41 19.75 -14.04
C LEU A 119 32.59 20.57 -15.32
N ILE A 120 31.60 21.39 -15.71
CA ILE A 120 31.70 22.26 -16.89
C ILE A 120 32.77 23.34 -16.67
N TYR A 121 32.84 23.92 -15.47
CA TYR A 121 33.86 24.90 -15.11
C TYR A 121 35.28 24.33 -15.20
N LEU A 122 35.48 23.08 -14.77
CA LEU A 122 36.79 22.43 -14.77
C LEU A 122 37.20 21.86 -16.14
N VAL A 123 36.25 21.33 -16.92
CA VAL A 123 36.53 20.53 -18.14
C VAL A 123 36.22 21.30 -19.44
N GLY A 124 35.42 22.37 -19.36
CA GLY A 124 34.99 23.18 -20.49
C GLY A 124 33.81 22.57 -21.27
N THR A 125 33.45 23.19 -22.40
CA THR A 125 32.30 22.80 -23.23
C THR A 125 32.73 22.09 -24.52
N GLY A 126 32.10 20.94 -24.83
CA GLY A 126 32.28 20.23 -26.11
C GLY A 126 31.71 18.80 -26.10
N ALA A 127 31.77 18.13 -27.26
CA ALA A 127 31.11 16.84 -27.48
C ALA A 127 31.66 15.71 -26.60
N TRP A 128 32.97 15.68 -26.38
CA TRP A 128 33.60 14.69 -25.50
C TRP A 128 33.36 15.01 -24.01
N GLN A 129 33.29 16.30 -23.64
CA GLN A 129 32.95 16.73 -22.29
C GLN A 129 31.51 16.35 -21.93
N LEU A 130 30.56 16.52 -22.87
CA LEU A 130 29.18 16.05 -22.72
C LEU A 130 29.15 14.54 -22.43
N GLY A 131 29.87 13.75 -23.22
CA GLY A 131 29.97 12.30 -23.02
C GLY A 131 30.50 11.95 -21.64
N LEU A 132 31.53 12.66 -21.17
CA LEU A 132 32.12 12.45 -19.85
C LEU A 132 31.15 12.80 -18.72
N VAL A 133 30.49 13.95 -18.78
CA VAL A 133 29.54 14.41 -17.76
C VAL A 133 28.33 13.47 -17.67
N VAL A 134 27.76 13.05 -18.80
CA VAL A 134 26.62 12.11 -18.83
C VAL A 134 27.04 10.75 -18.27
N THR A 135 28.21 10.25 -18.66
CA THR A 135 28.73 8.97 -18.15
C THR A 135 28.94 9.04 -16.64
N ALA A 136 29.55 10.12 -16.14
CA ALA A 136 29.74 10.33 -14.70
C ALA A 136 28.41 10.41 -13.94
N ALA A 137 27.43 11.15 -14.46
CA ALA A 137 26.10 11.26 -13.85
C ALA A 137 25.41 9.89 -13.76
N ILE A 138 25.46 9.07 -14.81
CA ILE A 138 24.91 7.71 -14.82
C ILE A 138 25.62 6.82 -13.80
N LEU A 139 26.96 6.80 -13.79
CA LEU A 139 27.75 5.97 -12.88
C LEU A 139 27.50 6.34 -11.41
N LEU A 140 27.46 7.63 -11.08
CA LEU A 140 27.14 8.10 -9.73
C LEU A 140 25.72 7.72 -9.31
N THR A 141 24.76 7.82 -10.23
CA THR A 141 23.36 7.46 -9.97
C THR A 141 23.19 5.96 -9.74
N ILE A 142 23.89 5.12 -10.51
CA ILE A 142 23.92 3.66 -10.31
C ILE A 142 24.62 3.30 -8.99
N PHE A 143 25.75 3.95 -8.69
CA PHE A 143 26.48 3.73 -7.43
C PHE A 143 25.62 4.04 -6.21
N ALA A 144 24.74 5.05 -6.29
CA ALA A 144 23.78 5.39 -5.26
C ALA A 144 22.59 4.41 -5.14
N GLY A 145 22.54 3.34 -5.93
CA GLY A 145 21.47 2.34 -5.91
C GLY A 145 20.14 2.83 -6.48
N ALA A 146 20.16 3.85 -7.35
CA ALA A 146 18.95 4.45 -7.88
C ALA A 146 18.27 3.57 -8.96
N SER A 147 16.96 3.73 -9.11
CA SER A 147 16.18 3.00 -10.12
C SER A 147 16.52 3.43 -11.55
N VAL A 148 16.20 2.58 -12.54
CA VAL A 148 16.42 2.85 -13.98
C VAL A 148 15.80 4.18 -14.43
N ALA A 149 14.62 4.53 -13.91
CA ALA A 149 13.96 5.79 -14.24
C ALA A 149 14.77 7.01 -13.76
N VAL A 150 15.39 6.93 -12.58
CA VAL A 150 16.24 7.99 -12.03
C VAL A 150 17.53 8.12 -12.83
N VAL A 151 18.11 7.00 -13.27
CA VAL A 151 19.30 6.99 -14.14
C VAL A 151 19.02 7.71 -15.47
N ILE A 152 17.90 7.41 -16.13
CA ILE A 152 17.50 8.07 -17.38
C ILE A 152 17.30 9.57 -17.15
N GLN A 153 16.67 9.95 -16.04
CA GLN A 153 16.41 11.35 -15.73
C GLN A 153 17.70 12.13 -15.42
N ALA A 154 18.63 11.53 -14.69
CA ALA A 154 19.94 12.12 -14.43
C ALA A 154 20.72 12.35 -15.73
N ALA A 155 20.70 11.37 -16.64
CA ALA A 155 21.32 11.50 -17.95
C ALA A 155 20.69 12.61 -18.79
N ALA A 156 19.35 12.66 -18.87
CA ALA A 156 18.63 13.69 -19.61
C ALA A 156 18.89 15.10 -19.06
N THR A 157 18.93 15.23 -17.73
CA THR A 157 19.23 16.51 -17.05
C THR A 157 20.68 16.94 -17.30
N ALA A 158 21.64 16.01 -17.25
CA ALA A 158 23.04 16.29 -17.55
C ALA A 158 23.23 16.77 -19.00
N VAL A 159 22.54 16.15 -19.96
CA VAL A 159 22.53 16.61 -21.36
C VAL A 159 21.98 18.03 -21.48
N LEU A 160 20.86 18.32 -20.82
CA LEU A 160 20.25 19.66 -20.83
C LEU A 160 21.19 20.72 -20.22
N ILE A 161 21.81 20.42 -19.07
CA ILE A 161 22.74 21.34 -18.41
C ILE A 161 23.92 21.70 -19.33
N VAL A 162 24.58 20.69 -19.92
CA VAL A 162 25.77 20.91 -20.75
C VAL A 162 25.42 21.62 -22.07
N THR A 163 24.27 21.32 -22.66
CA THR A 163 23.86 21.90 -23.95
C THR A 163 23.32 23.33 -23.84
N LEU A 164 22.71 23.69 -22.71
CA LEU A 164 22.14 25.02 -22.47
C LEU A 164 23.08 25.97 -21.68
N SER A 165 24.16 25.45 -21.06
CA SER A 165 25.19 26.25 -20.37
C SER A 165 25.94 27.30 -21.22
N PRO A 166 26.21 27.13 -22.54
CA PRO A 166 27.08 28.07 -23.27
C PRO A 166 26.50 29.48 -23.45
N SER A 167 25.23 29.72 -23.11
CA SER A 167 24.49 30.92 -23.55
C SER A 167 24.54 32.10 -22.58
N THR A 168 24.93 31.92 -21.31
CA THR A 168 24.94 33.03 -20.31
C THR A 168 25.96 32.79 -19.19
N GLN A 169 26.72 33.84 -18.80
CA GLN A 169 27.59 33.82 -17.61
C GLN A 169 26.74 33.89 -16.33
N ASN A 170 27.15 33.20 -15.25
CA ASN A 170 26.51 33.16 -13.92
C ASN A 170 25.16 32.40 -13.81
N LEU A 171 25.06 31.18 -14.36
CA LEU A 171 23.83 30.35 -14.34
C LEU A 171 23.61 29.51 -13.06
N GLU A 172 24.58 29.40 -12.16
CA GLU A 172 24.49 28.49 -11.00
C GLU A 172 23.33 28.85 -10.05
N ILE A 173 23.23 30.13 -9.68
CA ILE A 173 22.18 30.63 -8.78
C ILE A 173 20.80 30.60 -9.46
N PRO A 174 20.62 31.09 -10.70
CA PRO A 174 19.34 31.03 -11.41
C PRO A 174 18.74 29.62 -11.50
N ARG A 175 19.55 28.58 -11.73
CA ARG A 175 19.08 27.20 -11.88
C ARG A 175 18.59 26.58 -10.57
N PHE A 176 19.31 26.81 -9.48
CA PHE A 176 18.88 26.40 -8.16
C PHE A 176 17.57 27.09 -7.76
N VAL A 177 17.47 28.39 -8.02
CA VAL A 177 16.25 29.17 -7.75
C VAL A 177 15.08 28.66 -8.60
N ASP A 178 15.31 28.38 -9.88
CA ASP A 178 14.31 27.78 -10.76
C ASP A 178 13.82 26.43 -10.25
N ALA A 179 14.73 25.56 -9.80
CA ALA A 179 14.36 24.27 -9.21
C ALA A 179 13.54 24.45 -7.92
N ALA A 180 13.94 25.37 -7.04
CA ALA A 180 13.20 25.68 -5.82
C ALA A 180 11.78 26.21 -6.12
N VAL A 181 11.66 27.09 -7.13
CA VAL A 181 10.37 27.62 -7.60
C VAL A 181 9.50 26.53 -8.21
N GLY A 182 10.09 25.66 -9.03
CA GLY A 182 9.42 24.50 -9.60
C GLY A 182 8.86 23.57 -8.52
N GLY A 183 9.68 23.19 -7.55
CA GLY A 183 9.27 22.39 -6.40
C GLY A 183 8.20 23.08 -5.54
N GLY A 184 8.33 24.38 -5.29
CA GLY A 184 7.34 25.17 -4.56
C GLY A 184 5.98 25.25 -5.27
N ILE A 185 5.98 25.43 -6.60
CA ILE A 185 4.77 25.48 -7.41
C ILE A 185 4.13 24.11 -7.54
N ALA A 186 4.92 23.04 -7.66
CA ALA A 186 4.42 21.67 -7.56
C ALA A 186 3.65 21.43 -6.25
N LEU A 187 4.23 21.84 -5.11
CA LEU A 187 3.56 21.76 -3.81
C LEU A 187 2.28 22.60 -3.77
N LEU A 188 2.31 23.81 -4.31
CA LEU A 188 1.16 24.72 -4.36
C LEU A 188 0.02 24.16 -5.21
N VAL A 189 0.31 23.72 -6.44
CA VAL A 189 -0.67 23.13 -7.35
C VAL A 189 -1.25 21.86 -6.75
N THR A 190 -0.41 20.98 -6.17
CA THR A 190 -0.91 19.79 -5.47
C THR A 190 -1.84 20.16 -4.32
N SER A 191 -1.48 21.19 -3.54
CA SER A 191 -2.22 21.60 -2.37
C SER A 191 -3.57 22.23 -2.71
N VAL A 192 -3.65 22.99 -3.80
CA VAL A 192 -4.84 23.75 -4.23
C VAL A 192 -5.76 22.93 -5.13
N LEU A 193 -5.23 22.26 -6.16
CA LEU A 193 -6.05 21.61 -7.20
C LEU A 193 -6.69 20.29 -6.74
N PHE A 194 -6.03 19.57 -5.83
CA PHE A 194 -6.59 18.38 -5.21
C PHE A 194 -6.24 18.40 -3.72
N PRO A 195 -7.13 18.93 -2.85
CA PRO A 195 -7.15 18.48 -1.48
C PRO A 195 -7.56 17.01 -1.53
N LEU A 196 -6.59 16.12 -1.78
CA LEU A 196 -6.77 14.69 -1.63
C LEU A 196 -7.25 14.52 -0.21
N ASN A 197 -8.54 14.19 -0.06
CA ASN A 197 -9.11 13.90 1.23
C ASN A 197 -8.30 12.70 1.73
N PRO A 198 -7.40 12.89 2.69
CA PRO A 198 -6.44 11.87 3.09
C PRO A 198 -7.17 10.65 3.64
N LEU A 199 -8.39 10.85 4.16
CA LEU A 199 -9.32 9.80 4.53
C LEU A 199 -9.70 8.90 3.35
N ARG A 200 -9.95 9.48 2.17
CA ARG A 200 -10.26 8.70 0.96
C ARG A 200 -9.04 7.95 0.43
N VAL A 201 -7.84 8.52 0.56
CA VAL A 201 -6.58 7.87 0.14
C VAL A 201 -6.27 6.71 1.07
N LEU A 202 -6.33 6.93 2.38
CA LEU A 202 -6.10 5.90 3.39
C LEU A 202 -7.14 4.79 3.30
N ASN A 203 -8.44 5.13 3.20
CA ASN A 203 -9.49 4.13 3.00
C ASN A 203 -9.28 3.33 1.71
N ARG A 204 -8.79 3.96 0.64
CA ARG A 204 -8.54 3.26 -0.61
C ARG A 204 -7.33 2.33 -0.52
N ALA A 205 -6.30 2.72 0.23
CA ALA A 205 -5.12 1.90 0.48
C ALA A 205 -5.38 0.76 1.49
N ALA A 206 -6.24 0.99 2.49
CA ALA A 206 -6.58 0.00 3.52
C ALA A 206 -7.55 -1.08 3.01
N ARG A 207 -8.42 -0.76 2.04
CA ARG A 207 -9.45 -1.67 1.52
C ARG A 207 -8.92 -3.06 1.14
N PRO A 208 -7.89 -3.20 0.28
CA PRO A 208 -7.37 -4.51 -0.11
C PRO A 208 -6.86 -5.32 1.10
N ALA A 209 -6.16 -4.65 2.03
CA ALA A 209 -5.62 -5.27 3.23
C ALA A 209 -6.72 -5.78 4.18
N LEU A 210 -7.76 -4.96 4.43
CA LEU A 210 -8.91 -5.31 5.27
C LEU A 210 -9.79 -6.38 4.62
N ASP A 211 -9.99 -6.32 3.29
CA ASP A 211 -10.73 -7.35 2.54
C ASP A 211 -10.03 -8.71 2.59
N LEU A 212 -8.71 -8.70 2.40
CA LEU A 212 -7.91 -9.91 2.50
C LEU A 212 -7.95 -10.49 3.92
N LEU A 213 -7.82 -9.64 4.94
CA LEU A 213 -7.88 -10.06 6.35
C LEU A 213 -9.22 -10.72 6.67
N ALA A 214 -10.33 -10.04 6.36
CA ALA A 214 -11.67 -10.58 6.59
C ALA A 214 -11.85 -11.93 5.87
N ALA A 215 -11.45 -12.03 4.61
CA ALA A 215 -11.58 -13.26 3.83
C ALA A 215 -10.71 -14.41 4.39
N GLN A 216 -9.53 -14.13 4.95
CA GLN A 216 -8.68 -15.17 5.52
C GLN A 216 -9.15 -15.60 6.92
N LEU A 217 -9.76 -14.69 7.68
CA LEU A 217 -10.43 -15.04 8.94
C LEU A 217 -11.67 -15.92 8.67
N ASP A 218 -12.52 -15.58 7.69
CA ASP A 218 -13.66 -16.41 7.29
C ASP A 218 -13.21 -17.81 6.83
N ALA A 219 -12.19 -17.88 5.96
CA ALA A 219 -11.63 -19.16 5.51
C ALA A 219 -11.05 -20.00 6.67
N THR A 220 -10.50 -19.34 7.69
CA THR A 220 -9.99 -19.99 8.90
C THR A 220 -11.12 -20.51 9.77
N ALA A 221 -12.18 -19.72 9.96
CA ALA A 221 -13.37 -20.16 10.69
C ALA A 221 -13.99 -21.39 10.04
N ASP A 222 -14.17 -21.37 8.71
CA ASP A 222 -14.71 -22.53 7.99
C ASP A 222 -13.76 -23.73 8.06
N GLY A 223 -12.44 -23.51 7.96
CA GLY A 223 -11.44 -24.57 8.13
C GLY A 223 -11.43 -25.17 9.54
N LEU A 224 -11.72 -24.38 10.57
CA LEU A 224 -11.90 -24.87 11.95
C LEU A 224 -13.19 -25.69 12.10
N ARG A 225 -14.32 -25.27 11.50
CA ARG A 225 -15.59 -26.03 11.49
C ARG A 225 -15.44 -27.38 10.82
N GLU A 226 -14.79 -27.40 9.66
CA GLU A 226 -14.57 -28.59 8.84
C GLU A 226 -13.38 -29.44 9.33
N ARG A 227 -12.57 -28.90 10.25
CA ARG A 227 -11.25 -29.43 10.63
C ARG A 227 -10.34 -29.68 9.42
N ASP A 228 -10.42 -28.83 8.41
CA ASP A 228 -9.59 -28.89 7.20
C ASP A 228 -8.29 -28.07 7.40
N ARG A 229 -7.22 -28.77 7.76
CA ARG A 229 -5.86 -28.20 7.88
C ARG A 229 -5.41 -27.49 6.60
N ALA A 230 -5.68 -28.07 5.43
CA ALA A 230 -5.21 -27.53 4.15
C ALA A 230 -5.94 -26.22 3.81
N LYS A 231 -7.21 -26.06 4.22
CA LYS A 231 -7.96 -24.81 4.09
C LYS A 231 -7.38 -23.70 4.96
N VAL A 232 -7.10 -23.99 6.24
CA VAL A 232 -6.48 -23.01 7.15
C VAL A 232 -5.05 -22.65 6.71
N GLN A 233 -4.26 -23.63 6.25
CA GLN A 233 -2.91 -23.39 5.75
C GLN A 233 -2.92 -22.47 4.51
N ARG A 234 -3.84 -22.69 3.56
CA ARG A 234 -4.02 -21.79 2.41
C ARG A 234 -4.38 -20.37 2.85
N ALA A 235 -5.22 -20.21 3.88
CA ALA A 235 -5.55 -18.90 4.42
C ALA A 235 -4.31 -18.19 5.01
N LEU A 236 -3.46 -18.92 5.74
CA LEU A 236 -2.20 -18.41 6.28
C LEU A 236 -1.24 -17.96 5.17
N ASP A 237 -1.08 -18.78 4.13
CA ASP A 237 -0.16 -18.48 3.04
C ASP A 237 -0.62 -17.27 2.23
N ARG A 238 -1.93 -17.12 1.99
CA ARG A 238 -2.48 -15.92 1.35
C ARG A 238 -2.28 -14.66 2.20
N LEU A 239 -2.46 -14.75 3.52
CA LEU A 239 -2.20 -13.62 4.41
C LEU A 239 -0.71 -13.25 4.49
N ARG A 240 0.21 -14.20 4.30
CA ARG A 240 1.67 -13.94 4.30
C ARG A 240 2.22 -13.40 2.98
N ASN A 241 1.58 -13.77 1.86
CA ASN A 241 2.03 -13.41 0.51
C ASN A 241 1.48 -12.04 0.03
N ASN A 242 0.90 -11.22 0.92
CA ASN A 242 0.25 -9.94 0.61
C ASN A 242 1.15 -8.70 0.84
N LYS A 243 2.46 -8.87 0.63
CA LYS A 243 3.46 -7.85 0.96
C LYS A 243 3.18 -6.53 0.22
N GLU A 244 2.64 -6.59 -0.99
CA GLU A 244 2.34 -5.41 -1.80
C GLU A 244 1.16 -4.61 -1.23
N GLU A 245 0.09 -5.29 -0.82
CA GLU A 245 -1.07 -4.67 -0.18
C GLU A 245 -0.71 -4.05 1.18
N LEU A 246 0.12 -4.74 1.96
CA LEU A 246 0.64 -4.24 3.24
C LEU A 246 1.57 -3.04 3.06
N ASN A 247 2.47 -3.09 2.08
CA ASN A 247 3.37 -1.98 1.79
C ASN A 247 2.58 -0.74 1.34
N THR A 248 1.61 -0.93 0.43
CA THR A 248 0.73 0.16 -0.03
C THR A 248 -0.04 0.79 1.13
N PHE A 249 -0.53 -0.03 2.06
CA PHE A 249 -1.21 0.45 3.26
C PHE A 249 -0.25 1.23 4.17
N THR A 250 0.94 0.70 4.44
CA THR A 250 1.96 1.33 5.28
C THR A 250 2.44 2.67 4.70
N GLU A 251 2.71 2.73 3.40
CA GLU A 251 3.09 3.96 2.70
C GLU A 251 1.98 5.03 2.78
N ALA A 252 0.72 4.61 2.65
CA ALA A 252 -0.41 5.52 2.78
C ALA A 252 -0.56 6.08 4.21
N ILE A 253 -0.26 5.27 5.23
CA ILE A 253 -0.25 5.68 6.64
C ILE A 253 0.84 6.72 6.88
N GLU A 254 2.06 6.45 6.42
CA GLU A 254 3.19 7.37 6.57
C GLU A 254 2.89 8.72 5.91
N GLY A 255 2.32 8.70 4.71
CA GLY A 255 1.86 9.90 4.00
C GLY A 255 0.76 10.67 4.75
N ALA A 256 -0.15 9.96 5.41
CA ALA A 256 -1.20 10.58 6.23
C ALA A 256 -0.62 11.25 7.49
N LYS A 257 0.29 10.57 8.21
CA LYS A 257 0.99 11.11 9.39
C LYS A 257 1.79 12.38 9.05
N GLU A 258 2.51 12.38 7.93
CA GLU A 258 3.25 13.57 7.45
C GLU A 258 2.32 14.77 7.21
N THR A 259 1.16 14.53 6.58
CA THR A 259 0.18 15.56 6.24
C THR A 259 -0.41 16.25 7.49
N THR A 260 -0.71 15.49 8.55
CA THR A 260 -1.27 16.03 9.82
C THR A 260 -0.28 16.91 10.57
N THR A 261 1.01 16.62 10.42
CA THR A 261 2.08 17.26 11.21
C THR A 261 2.52 18.59 10.60
N LEU A 262 2.61 18.68 9.26
CA LEU A 262 3.34 19.73 8.55
C LEU A 262 2.50 20.77 7.78
N SER A 263 1.15 20.68 7.74
CA SER A 263 0.34 21.58 6.88
C SER A 263 -0.47 22.64 7.67
N PRO A 264 -0.04 23.93 7.69
CA PRO A 264 -0.74 25.01 8.40
C PRO A 264 -2.15 25.29 7.87
N ALA A 265 -2.37 25.09 6.56
CA ALA A 265 -3.65 25.37 5.90
C ALA A 265 -4.78 24.39 6.28
N ARG A 266 -4.49 23.29 6.99
CA ARG A 266 -5.45 22.22 7.32
C ARG A 266 -5.64 22.02 8.82
N TRP A 267 -5.15 22.97 9.63
CA TRP A 267 -5.23 22.91 11.09
C TRP A 267 -6.67 22.79 11.60
N HIS A 268 -7.65 23.33 10.86
CA HIS A 268 -9.08 23.23 11.16
C HIS A 268 -9.67 21.81 10.99
N ARG A 269 -8.98 20.89 10.30
CA ARG A 269 -9.40 19.47 10.16
C ARG A 269 -8.39 18.49 10.78
N ARG A 270 -7.50 18.97 11.67
CA ARG A 270 -6.50 18.12 12.32
C ARG A 270 -7.11 16.94 13.05
N ASN A 271 -8.26 17.13 13.71
CA ASN A 271 -8.88 16.09 14.53
C ASN A 271 -9.35 14.88 13.69
N GLU A 272 -9.98 15.12 12.53
CA GLU A 272 -10.41 14.03 11.62
C GLU A 272 -9.18 13.29 11.05
N LEU A 273 -8.14 14.01 10.68
CA LEU A 273 -6.92 13.45 10.11
C LEU A 273 -6.06 12.69 11.13
N ALA A 274 -5.99 13.19 12.36
CA ALA A 274 -5.30 12.55 13.48
C ALA A 274 -5.97 11.21 13.83
N HIS A 275 -7.30 11.19 13.92
CA HIS A 275 -8.06 10.00 14.27
C HIS A 275 -7.79 8.80 13.33
N TYR A 276 -7.71 9.07 12.02
CA TYR A 276 -7.43 8.02 11.03
C TYR A 276 -5.96 7.63 10.95
N ALA A 277 -5.03 8.57 11.17
CA ALA A 277 -3.61 8.27 11.28
C ALA A 277 -3.30 7.47 12.57
N GLU A 278 -4.09 7.67 13.63
CA GLU A 278 -4.06 6.92 14.88
C GLU A 278 -4.65 5.51 14.71
N ALA A 279 -5.65 5.33 13.84
CA ALA A 279 -6.25 4.02 13.53
C ALA A 279 -5.31 3.07 12.75
N ALA A 280 -4.28 3.61 12.10
CA ALA A 280 -3.35 2.88 11.27
C ALA A 280 -2.54 1.80 12.00
N ASP A 281 -1.86 2.18 13.09
CA ASP A 281 -0.99 1.28 13.84
C ASP A 281 -1.81 0.14 14.50
N PRO A 282 -2.99 0.39 15.09
CA PRO A 282 -3.90 -0.66 15.54
C PRO A 282 -4.31 -1.63 14.43
N ILE A 283 -4.61 -1.16 13.21
CA ILE A 283 -4.95 -2.05 12.09
C ILE A 283 -3.77 -2.96 11.73
N ASP A 284 -2.55 -2.44 11.63
CA ASP A 284 -1.35 -3.26 11.39
C ASP A 284 -1.14 -4.31 12.50
N ARG A 285 -1.33 -3.94 13.77
CA ARG A 285 -1.28 -4.90 14.89
C ARG A 285 -2.36 -5.98 14.75
N ALA A 286 -3.60 -5.61 14.42
CA ALA A 286 -4.70 -6.56 14.20
C ALA A 286 -4.38 -7.56 13.08
N MET A 287 -3.77 -7.10 11.99
CA MET A 287 -3.33 -7.97 10.88
C MET A 287 -2.26 -8.98 11.33
N ARG A 288 -1.25 -8.52 12.08
CA ARG A 288 -0.17 -9.38 12.60
C ARG A 288 -0.70 -10.42 13.60
N ASN A 289 -1.56 -9.99 14.51
CA ASN A 289 -2.17 -10.85 15.52
C ASN A 289 -3.07 -11.92 14.88
N SER A 290 -3.82 -11.54 13.84
CA SER A 290 -4.60 -12.49 13.02
C SER A 290 -3.71 -13.52 12.32
N GLY A 291 -2.52 -13.16 11.84
CA GLY A 291 -1.56 -14.14 11.31
C GLY A 291 -1.13 -15.20 12.33
N THR A 292 -0.99 -14.81 13.60
CA THR A 292 -0.68 -15.74 14.69
C THR A 292 -1.88 -16.64 15.02
N LEU A 293 -3.09 -16.08 15.02
CA LEU A 293 -4.34 -16.82 15.20
C LEU A 293 -4.48 -17.92 14.14
N ILE A 294 -4.33 -17.57 12.85
CA ILE A 294 -4.47 -18.53 11.75
C ILE A 294 -3.39 -19.61 11.86
N ARG A 295 -2.13 -19.24 12.12
CA ARG A 295 -1.04 -20.20 12.34
C ARG A 295 -1.36 -21.18 13.47
N ARG A 296 -1.91 -20.70 14.59
CA ARG A 296 -2.29 -21.56 15.71
C ARG A 296 -3.51 -22.44 15.41
N SER A 297 -4.40 -21.98 14.55
CA SER A 297 -5.52 -22.78 14.06
C SER A 297 -5.05 -23.97 13.22
N VAL A 298 -3.96 -23.81 12.45
CA VAL A 298 -3.30 -24.94 11.76
C VAL A 298 -2.78 -25.97 12.76
N THR A 299 -1.98 -25.54 13.75
CA THR A 299 -1.42 -26.43 14.79
C THR A 299 -2.50 -27.11 15.61
N LEU A 300 -3.57 -26.39 15.96
CA LEU A 300 -4.73 -26.93 16.68
C LEU A 300 -5.33 -28.14 15.95
N ILE A 301 -5.56 -28.01 14.64
CA ILE A 301 -6.10 -29.11 13.82
C ILE A 301 -5.08 -30.25 13.68
N GLU A 302 -3.79 -29.94 13.50
CA GLU A 302 -2.70 -30.92 13.41
C GLU A 302 -2.57 -31.78 14.67
N ASP A 303 -2.69 -31.15 15.84
CA ASP A 303 -2.57 -31.80 17.15
C ASP A 303 -3.88 -32.46 17.61
N GLU A 304 -4.91 -32.47 16.75
CA GLU A 304 -6.25 -33.01 17.03
C GLU A 304 -6.89 -32.41 18.30
N GLU A 305 -6.57 -31.15 18.62
CA GLU A 305 -7.12 -30.46 19.78
C GLU A 305 -8.65 -30.26 19.65
N PRO A 306 -9.39 -30.17 20.78
CA PRO A 306 -10.80 -29.81 20.74
C PRO A 306 -11.04 -28.45 20.08
N VAL A 307 -11.99 -28.40 19.15
CA VAL A 307 -12.56 -27.16 18.57
C VAL A 307 -13.99 -27.03 19.08
N PRO A 308 -14.24 -26.26 20.16
CA PRO A 308 -15.60 -25.93 20.57
C PRO A 308 -16.33 -25.11 19.49
N GLU A 309 -17.63 -25.35 19.30
CA GLU A 309 -18.47 -24.60 18.34
C GLU A 309 -18.34 -23.07 18.42
N PRO A 310 -18.23 -22.44 19.61
CA PRO A 310 -18.05 -20.99 19.70
C PRO A 310 -16.70 -20.47 19.13
N MET A 311 -15.69 -21.32 18.93
CA MET A 311 -14.36 -20.88 18.46
C MET A 311 -14.38 -20.41 16.99
N PRO A 312 -14.88 -21.20 16.02
CA PRO A 312 -15.09 -20.71 14.66
C PRO A 312 -15.99 -19.47 14.58
N ASP A 313 -17.01 -19.39 15.45
CA ASP A 313 -17.90 -18.24 15.50
C ASP A 313 -17.18 -16.98 15.99
N ALA A 314 -16.31 -17.10 16.99
CA ALA A 314 -15.44 -16.01 17.42
C ALA A 314 -14.55 -15.48 16.28
N VAL A 315 -14.00 -16.37 15.45
CA VAL A 315 -13.17 -15.98 14.30
C VAL A 315 -14.01 -15.35 13.18
N SER A 316 -15.22 -15.86 12.94
CA SER A 316 -16.18 -15.28 11.97
C SER A 316 -16.66 -13.89 12.39
N ASP A 317 -16.89 -13.72 13.70
CA ASP A 317 -17.28 -12.45 14.30
C ASP A 317 -16.16 -11.41 14.14
N LEU A 318 -14.89 -11.83 14.29
CA LEU A 318 -13.74 -10.97 14.03
C LEU A 318 -13.65 -10.58 12.54
N ALA A 319 -13.92 -11.51 11.62
CA ALA A 319 -13.98 -11.23 10.19
C ALA A 319 -15.06 -10.19 9.86
N GLU A 320 -16.25 -10.33 10.44
CA GLU A 320 -17.34 -9.37 10.29
C GLU A 320 -16.98 -8.00 10.87
N ALA A 321 -16.32 -7.95 12.03
CA ALA A 321 -15.86 -6.70 12.64
C ALA A 321 -14.91 -5.93 11.71
N VAL A 322 -14.00 -6.63 11.02
CA VAL A 322 -13.12 -6.04 10.01
C VAL A 322 -13.91 -5.50 8.81
N ARG A 323 -14.93 -6.24 8.34
CA ARG A 323 -15.79 -5.80 7.21
C ARG A 323 -16.62 -4.56 7.57
N LEU A 324 -17.16 -4.52 8.79
CA LEU A 324 -17.91 -3.37 9.33
C LEU A 324 -17.00 -2.16 9.49
N LEU A 325 -15.81 -2.32 10.09
CA LEU A 325 -14.84 -1.24 10.26
C LEU A 325 -14.48 -0.60 8.92
N LYS A 326 -14.20 -1.44 7.91
CA LYS A 326 -13.92 -0.99 6.53
C LYS A 326 -15.10 -0.21 5.94
N HIS A 327 -16.33 -0.67 6.16
CA HIS A 327 -17.53 -0.04 5.63
C HIS A 327 -17.80 1.31 6.31
N GLU A 328 -17.81 1.35 7.64
CA GLU A 328 -18.07 2.54 8.47
C GLU A 328 -17.02 3.62 8.19
N PHE A 329 -15.73 3.24 8.10
CA PHE A 329 -14.68 4.16 7.67
C PHE A 329 -14.88 4.71 6.26
N ALA A 330 -15.39 3.91 5.33
CA ALA A 330 -15.59 4.32 3.95
C ALA A 330 -16.73 5.34 3.77
N VAL A 331 -17.77 5.25 4.60
CA VAL A 331 -18.91 6.18 4.60
C VAL A 331 -18.71 7.37 5.55
N GLY A 332 -17.79 7.26 6.50
CA GLY A 332 -17.50 8.29 7.50
C GLY A 332 -18.39 8.21 8.75
N ASP A 333 -18.98 7.04 9.00
CA ASP A 333 -19.81 6.79 10.17
C ASP A 333 -18.92 6.45 11.38
N GLU A 334 -19.43 6.71 12.58
CA GLU A 334 -18.79 6.22 13.80
C GLU A 334 -18.81 4.67 13.82
N PRO A 335 -17.71 3.96 14.13
CA PRO A 335 -17.63 2.51 13.91
C PRO A 335 -18.31 1.68 15.02
N GLU A 336 -19.56 1.98 15.33
CA GLU A 336 -20.33 1.34 16.40
C GLU A 336 -20.55 -0.15 16.13
N LYS A 337 -20.89 -0.54 14.89
CA LYS A 337 -21.17 -1.94 14.57
C LYS A 337 -19.89 -2.75 14.59
N ALA A 338 -18.77 -2.18 14.13
CA ALA A 338 -17.46 -2.82 14.25
C ALA A 338 -17.09 -3.08 15.73
N ARG A 339 -17.37 -2.11 16.62
CA ARG A 339 -17.14 -2.26 18.07
C ARG A 339 -18.00 -3.37 18.66
N GLU A 340 -19.31 -3.36 18.42
CA GLU A 340 -20.23 -4.39 18.90
C GLU A 340 -19.81 -5.80 18.43
N ARG A 341 -19.44 -5.91 17.15
CA ARG A 341 -19.02 -7.19 16.57
C ARG A 341 -17.69 -7.68 17.15
N SER A 342 -16.75 -6.78 17.40
CA SER A 342 -15.48 -7.10 18.08
C SER A 342 -15.71 -7.64 19.49
N LEU A 343 -16.64 -7.05 20.24
CA LEU A 343 -17.00 -7.53 21.58
C LEU A 343 -17.74 -8.88 21.53
N ARG A 344 -18.57 -9.11 20.51
CA ARG A 344 -19.21 -10.42 20.31
C ARG A 344 -18.19 -11.52 20.03
N ALA A 345 -17.19 -11.24 19.18
CA ALA A 345 -16.07 -12.17 18.93
C ALA A 345 -15.37 -12.58 20.23
N VAL A 346 -15.19 -11.63 21.15
CA VAL A 346 -14.56 -11.86 22.46
C VAL A 346 -15.45 -12.69 23.38
N SER A 347 -16.77 -12.46 23.36
CA SER A 347 -17.73 -13.26 24.10
C SER A 347 -17.77 -14.72 23.62
N GLU A 348 -17.77 -14.94 22.31
CA GLU A 348 -17.67 -16.28 21.71
C GLU A 348 -16.34 -16.96 22.07
N ALA A 349 -15.22 -16.21 22.04
CA ALA A 349 -13.92 -16.73 22.46
C ALA A 349 -13.90 -17.12 23.95
N GLY A 350 -14.60 -16.37 24.80
CA GLY A 350 -14.80 -16.71 26.22
C GLY A 350 -15.60 -17.99 26.41
N ARG A 351 -16.68 -18.18 25.64
CA ARG A 351 -17.47 -19.42 25.64
C ARG A 351 -16.66 -20.62 25.15
N ALA A 352 -15.85 -20.44 24.09
CA ALA A 352 -14.95 -21.48 23.61
C ALA A 352 -13.95 -21.89 24.71
N TYR A 353 -13.35 -20.91 25.39
CA TYR A 353 -12.43 -21.18 26.49
C TYR A 353 -13.08 -21.96 27.63
N ALA A 354 -14.30 -21.56 28.03
CA ALA A 354 -15.07 -22.23 29.09
C ALA A 354 -15.50 -23.66 28.70
N ALA A 355 -15.73 -23.93 27.41
CA ALA A 355 -16.06 -25.26 26.90
C ALA A 355 -14.87 -26.23 26.87
N GLY A 356 -13.64 -25.73 27.09
CA GLY A 356 -12.41 -26.51 27.11
C GLY A 356 -11.66 -26.45 25.78
N VAL A 357 -10.43 -25.93 25.83
CA VAL A 357 -9.52 -25.82 24.68
C VAL A 357 -8.16 -26.39 25.03
N GLY A 358 -7.45 -26.91 24.03
CA GLY A 358 -6.05 -27.30 24.18
C GLY A 358 -5.11 -26.08 24.22
N PHE A 359 -3.81 -26.35 24.15
CA PHE A 359 -2.80 -25.29 24.21
C PHE A 359 -2.90 -24.34 23.02
N SER A 360 -2.95 -24.86 21.80
CA SER A 360 -3.09 -24.05 20.59
C SER A 360 -4.44 -23.32 20.56
N GLY A 361 -5.52 -23.98 20.99
CA GLY A 361 -6.84 -23.37 21.16
C GLY A 361 -6.86 -22.20 22.15
N SER A 362 -6.15 -22.31 23.28
CA SER A 362 -6.01 -21.19 24.22
C SER A 362 -5.32 -19.97 23.61
N VAL A 363 -4.35 -20.20 22.71
CA VAL A 363 -3.68 -19.12 21.98
C VAL A 363 -4.60 -18.51 20.93
N VAL A 364 -5.40 -19.31 20.20
CA VAL A 364 -6.42 -18.80 19.27
C VAL A 364 -7.37 -17.86 20.01
N VAL A 365 -7.90 -18.27 21.16
CA VAL A 365 -8.75 -17.46 22.04
C VAL A 365 -8.05 -16.15 22.46
N ALA A 366 -6.80 -16.24 22.91
CA ALA A 366 -6.03 -15.06 23.29
C ALA A 366 -5.82 -14.10 22.12
N GLN A 367 -5.57 -14.60 20.92
CA GLN A 367 -5.39 -13.77 19.73
C GLN A 367 -6.69 -13.14 19.23
N VAL A 368 -7.85 -13.79 19.38
CA VAL A 368 -9.15 -13.14 19.13
C VAL A 368 -9.32 -11.91 20.03
N ARG A 369 -8.99 -12.04 21.32
CA ARG A 369 -9.06 -10.91 22.27
C ARG A 369 -8.12 -9.77 21.89
N THR A 370 -6.88 -10.09 21.52
CA THR A 370 -5.89 -9.07 21.14
C THR A 370 -6.31 -8.37 19.85
N ALA A 371 -6.70 -9.12 18.82
CA ALA A 371 -7.15 -8.55 17.55
C ALA A 371 -8.42 -7.71 17.72
N ALA A 372 -9.39 -8.16 18.52
CA ALA A 372 -10.58 -7.37 18.85
C ALA A 372 -10.22 -6.08 19.61
N SER A 373 -9.26 -6.10 20.55
CA SER A 373 -8.77 -4.89 21.22
C SER A 373 -8.17 -3.91 20.23
N ASP A 374 -7.33 -4.39 19.30
CA ASP A 374 -6.75 -3.54 18.25
C ASP A 374 -7.82 -2.95 17.32
N LEU A 375 -8.88 -3.69 16.99
CA LEU A 375 -10.02 -3.16 16.20
C LEU A 375 -10.82 -2.11 16.98
N LEU A 376 -11.00 -2.28 18.30
CA LEU A 376 -11.62 -1.25 19.15
C LEU A 376 -10.75 0.02 19.16
N VAL A 377 -9.44 -0.11 19.29
CA VAL A 377 -8.54 1.06 19.23
C VAL A 377 -8.53 1.69 17.85
N ALA A 378 -8.55 0.89 16.79
CA ALA A 378 -8.72 1.39 15.43
C ALA A 378 -10.02 2.19 15.27
N SER A 379 -11.09 1.77 15.94
CA SER A 379 -12.38 2.49 15.91
C SER A 379 -12.41 3.78 16.72
N GLY A 380 -11.31 4.19 17.35
CA GLY A 380 -11.22 5.43 18.13
C GLY A 380 -11.39 5.28 19.64
N ILE A 381 -11.40 4.05 20.17
CA ILE A 381 -11.45 3.81 21.61
C ILE A 381 -10.05 3.83 22.20
N GLU A 382 -9.87 4.51 23.34
CA GLU A 382 -8.60 4.50 24.08
C GLU A 382 -8.17 3.08 24.48
N GLN A 383 -6.87 2.80 24.47
CA GLN A 383 -6.35 1.45 24.71
C GLN A 383 -6.78 0.87 26.08
N GLU A 384 -6.86 1.69 27.12
CA GLU A 384 -7.32 1.28 28.45
C GLU A 384 -8.80 0.91 28.47
N GLU A 385 -9.61 1.69 27.76
CA GLU A 385 -11.05 1.46 27.59
C GLU A 385 -11.30 0.17 26.82
N ALA A 386 -10.63 -0.01 25.68
CA ALA A 386 -10.68 -1.24 24.90
C ALA A 386 -10.34 -2.46 25.76
N ASN A 387 -9.25 -2.40 26.52
CA ASN A 387 -8.86 -3.49 27.42
C ASN A 387 -9.91 -3.78 28.51
N ARG A 388 -10.63 -2.75 29.01
CA ARG A 388 -11.71 -2.94 29.97
C ARG A 388 -12.92 -3.62 29.33
N LEU A 389 -13.36 -3.17 28.15
CA LEU A 389 -14.47 -3.76 27.40
C LEU A 389 -14.21 -5.21 27.03
N ILE A 390 -12.97 -5.53 26.60
CA ILE A 390 -12.54 -6.90 26.31
C ILE A 390 -12.63 -7.79 27.56
N ARG A 391 -12.17 -7.32 28.73
CA ARG A 391 -12.27 -8.08 29.99
C ARG A 391 -13.71 -8.36 30.41
N GLN A 392 -14.60 -7.39 30.26
CA GLN A 392 -16.02 -7.55 30.58
C GLN A 392 -16.70 -8.54 29.63
N SER A 393 -16.42 -8.43 28.33
CA SER A 393 -17.08 -9.22 27.29
C SER A 393 -16.61 -10.67 27.23
N PHE A 394 -15.36 -10.96 27.62
CA PHE A 394 -14.81 -12.31 27.66
C PHE A 394 -15.50 -13.21 28.69
N GLY A 395 -16.35 -12.63 29.55
CA GLY A 395 -16.94 -13.28 30.71
C GLY A 395 -16.19 -12.78 31.94
N GLY A 396 -16.76 -11.77 32.61
CA GLY A 396 -16.22 -11.24 33.84
C GLY A 396 -16.00 -12.36 34.87
N GLN A 397 -14.76 -12.79 35.00
CA GLN A 397 -14.28 -13.24 36.29
C GLN A 397 -14.27 -11.99 37.16
N GLU A 398 -15.20 -11.91 38.12
CA GLU A 398 -14.80 -11.44 39.43
C GLU A 398 -13.59 -12.31 39.82
N GLY A 399 -12.38 -11.82 39.54
CA GLY A 399 -11.22 -12.27 40.29
C GLY A 399 -11.61 -12.13 41.77
N PRO A 400 -11.23 -13.08 42.65
CA PRO A 400 -11.65 -13.04 44.04
C PRO A 400 -11.41 -11.64 44.59
N ARG A 401 -12.50 -10.90 44.85
CA ARG A 401 -12.43 -9.69 45.66
C ARG A 401 -11.67 -10.09 46.90
N GLY A 402 -10.57 -9.38 47.17
CA GLY A 402 -9.58 -9.69 48.18
C GLY A 402 -10.15 -10.51 49.34
N ALA A 403 -9.73 -11.77 49.40
CA ALA A 403 -9.99 -12.61 50.55
C ALA A 403 -9.24 -12.00 51.75
N GLY A 404 -9.99 -11.28 52.59
CA GLY A 404 -9.69 -11.02 53.99
C GLY A 404 -8.62 -9.96 54.29
N PRO A 405 -8.72 -9.29 55.47
CA PRO A 405 -7.64 -8.45 55.98
C PRO A 405 -6.36 -9.29 56.20
N GLU A 406 -5.21 -8.68 55.90
CA GLU A 406 -3.87 -9.25 56.05
C GLU A 406 -3.71 -10.05 57.36
N PRO A 407 -3.18 -11.29 57.33
CA PRO A 407 -2.60 -11.87 58.52
C PRO A 407 -1.29 -11.12 58.84
N ALA A 408 -1.28 -10.48 60.01
CA ALA A 408 -0.11 -9.82 60.56
C ALA A 408 1.10 -10.78 60.63
N GLY A 409 2.23 -10.30 60.12
CA GLY A 409 3.57 -10.71 60.55
C GLY A 409 4.22 -11.86 59.77
N ALA A 410 5.08 -11.51 58.81
CA ALA A 410 6.19 -12.36 58.40
C ALA A 410 7.53 -11.69 58.82
N PRO A 411 8.53 -12.44 59.34
CA PRO A 411 9.73 -11.86 59.95
C PRO A 411 10.71 -11.30 58.91
N LYS A 412 11.41 -10.22 59.26
CA LYS A 412 12.49 -9.63 58.44
C LYS A 412 13.59 -10.66 58.13
N PRO A 413 14.18 -10.64 56.91
CA PRO A 413 15.30 -11.50 56.55
C PRO A 413 16.58 -11.13 57.35
N PRO A 414 17.44 -12.11 57.66
CA PRO A 414 18.66 -11.88 58.43
C PRO A 414 19.69 -11.06 57.65
N THR A 415 20.21 -10.01 58.31
CA THR A 415 21.34 -9.19 57.85
C THR A 415 22.63 -10.02 57.79
N ALA A 416 23.37 -9.89 56.68
CA ALA A 416 24.67 -10.51 56.50
C ALA A 416 25.70 -9.99 57.53
N PRO A 417 26.65 -10.82 58.00
CA PRO A 417 27.66 -10.40 58.97
C PRO A 417 28.69 -9.44 58.34
N PRO A 418 29.28 -8.54 59.14
CA PRO A 418 30.25 -7.56 58.65
C PRO A 418 31.54 -8.25 58.20
N VAL A 419 32.07 -7.79 57.07
CA VAL A 419 33.38 -8.19 56.55
C VAL A 419 34.45 -7.58 57.46
N GLY A 420 35.22 -8.44 58.12
CA GLY A 420 36.40 -8.13 58.90
C GLY A 420 37.43 -9.21 58.69
#